data_AF-A0A3N5NQ49-F1
#
_entry.id   AF-A0A3N5NQ49-F1
#
_cell.length_a   1.000
_cell.length_b   1.000
_cell.length_c   1.000
_cell.angle_alpha   90.00
_cell.angle_beta   90.00
_cell.angle_gamma   90.00
#
_symmetry.space_group_name_H-M   'P 1'
#
loop_
_entity.id
_entity.type
_entity.pdbx_description
1 polymer ?
#
loop_
_entity_poly.entity_id
_entity_poly.type
_entity_poly.pdbx_seq_one_letter_code
_entity_poly.pdbx_strand_id
1 'polypeptide(L)'
;MMLKGLLASVLGARTRSAANRASVQALLEEGVVHARAERAADAERCLLEVLRREPSNPDALNLLGLLAYKRTHYDTAAAYFKEALQSGGEVADFRANLGMALEGLSRLRDAEQAYRRAIALNPAELRYRLMLLFLLGQDVATSPAALLAEHRRFATELVDPVPQGSFPAARFADPERRLRIGYLSGDFRMHAVAFFIEPLLAARDRAAFEVFCYQTGAEADEHTARFRALADHWHDVSSLADDEFAALVRSHEIDVLVDLAGLTTGNRVLALARRPAPVQVSYLGYLATTGVKAIDYRITDALADPPG
;
A
#
# COMPACT_ATOMS: atom_id res chain seq x y z
N MET A 1 6.05 4.67 -1.58
CA MET A 1 5.95 6.14 -1.54
C MET A 1 4.91 6.59 -0.49
N MET A 2 5.20 6.48 0.82
CA MET A 2 4.22 6.53 1.93
C MET A 2 4.17 7.85 2.74
N LEU A 3 4.79 8.95 2.29
CA LEU A 3 5.19 10.04 3.20
C LEU A 3 4.56 11.42 2.94
N LYS A 4 3.33 11.53 2.40
CA LYS A 4 2.81 12.81 1.88
C LYS A 4 1.86 13.64 2.75
N GLY A 5 1.34 13.18 3.88
CA GLY A 5 0.34 13.98 4.61
C GLY A 5 0.56 14.00 6.11
N LEU A 6 1.22 15.03 6.64
CA LEU A 6 1.03 15.44 8.03
C LEU A 6 1.70 16.80 8.33
N LEU A 7 0.94 17.65 9.04
CA LEU A 7 1.34 18.76 9.93
C LEU A 7 1.05 20.20 9.47
N ALA A 8 0.01 20.76 10.12
CA ALA A 8 -0.20 22.17 10.48
C ALA A 8 -0.86 22.14 11.89
N SER A 9 -0.72 23.06 12.85
CA SER A 9 0.03 24.31 13.07
C SER A 9 0.05 24.56 14.59
N VAL A 10 0.83 25.53 15.09
CA VAL A 10 0.44 26.61 16.04
C VAL A 10 1.71 27.23 16.67
N LEU A 11 1.77 28.56 16.62
CA LEU A 11 2.83 29.42 17.16
C LEU A 11 2.39 30.19 18.42
N GLY A 12 3.37 30.46 19.28
CA GLY A 12 3.41 31.59 20.22
C GLY A 12 3.51 31.16 21.71
N ALA A 13 4.44 31.63 22.55
CA ALA A 13 5.60 32.52 22.41
C ALA A 13 6.56 32.29 23.61
N ARG A 14 7.89 32.22 23.39
CA ARG A 14 8.99 32.37 24.39
C ARG A 14 10.31 32.58 23.64
N THR A 15 10.82 33.81 23.50
CA THR A 15 11.66 34.27 22.36
C THR A 15 13.06 33.63 22.13
N ARG A 16 13.78 33.09 23.13
CA ARG A 16 15.02 32.30 22.87
C ARG A 16 14.75 30.81 22.61
N SER A 17 13.81 30.25 23.36
CA SER A 17 13.29 28.89 23.17
C SER A 17 12.59 28.77 21.81
N ALA A 18 11.83 29.80 21.42
CA ALA A 18 11.11 29.87 20.16
C ALA A 18 12.06 30.02 18.97
N ALA A 19 13.12 30.81 19.08
CA ALA A 19 14.14 30.91 18.03
C ALA A 19 14.89 29.58 17.84
N ASN A 20 15.26 28.90 18.94
CA ASN A 20 15.89 27.58 18.87
C ASN A 20 14.93 26.53 18.26
N ARG A 21 13.69 26.46 18.74
CA ARG A 21 12.63 25.58 18.20
C ARG A 21 12.32 25.85 16.74
N ALA A 22 12.24 27.12 16.33
CA ALA A 22 12.03 27.49 14.93
C ALA A 22 13.20 27.03 14.06
N SER A 23 14.44 27.09 14.57
CA SER A 23 15.61 26.58 13.85
C SER A 23 15.65 25.05 13.77
N VAL A 24 15.22 24.35 14.82
CA VAL A 24 15.12 22.88 14.84
C VAL A 24 14.04 22.39 13.89
N GLN A 25 12.88 23.04 13.91
CA GLN A 25 11.78 22.73 13.00
C GLN A 25 12.19 22.92 11.53
N ALA A 26 12.89 24.01 11.21
CA ALA A 26 13.39 24.25 9.85
C ALA A 26 14.39 23.17 9.39
N LEU A 27 15.31 22.74 10.27
CA LEU A 27 16.25 21.65 9.99
C LEU A 27 15.54 20.30 9.80
N LEU A 28 14.50 20.04 10.59
CA LEU A 28 13.68 18.84 10.46
C LEU A 28 12.96 18.82 9.11
N GLU A 29 12.34 19.94 8.72
CA GLU A 29 11.67 20.11 7.41
C GLU A 29 12.66 19.94 6.25
N GLU A 30 13.85 20.52 6.34
CA GLU A 30 14.93 20.32 5.37
C GLU A 30 15.33 18.84 5.28
N GLY A 31 15.52 18.18 6.43
CA GLY A 31 15.80 16.74 6.50
C GLY A 31 14.73 15.90 5.80
N VAL A 32 13.44 16.23 6.00
CA VAL A 32 12.31 15.58 5.30
C VAL A 32 12.38 15.80 3.79
N VAL A 33 12.70 17.02 3.34
CA VAL A 33 12.85 17.33 1.91
C VAL A 33 13.98 16.51 1.29
N HIS A 34 15.15 16.43 1.93
CA HIS A 34 16.25 15.60 1.45
C HIS A 34 15.89 14.11 1.43
N ALA A 35 15.20 13.62 2.46
CA ALA A 35 14.76 12.22 2.53
C ALA A 35 13.77 11.87 1.41
N ARG A 36 12.86 12.80 1.06
CA ARG A 36 11.92 12.65 -0.05
C ARG A 36 12.60 12.71 -1.42
N ALA A 37 13.68 13.48 -1.54
CA ALA A 37 14.50 13.59 -2.75
C ALA A 37 15.57 12.49 -2.86
N GLU A 38 15.51 11.46 -2.01
CA GLU A 38 16.48 10.34 -1.93
C GLU A 38 17.94 10.76 -1.67
N ARG A 39 18.15 11.98 -1.18
CA ARG A 39 19.47 12.47 -0.75
C ARG A 39 19.74 12.04 0.70
N ALA A 40 19.94 10.73 0.89
CA ALA A 40 20.02 10.12 2.22
C ALA A 40 21.12 10.72 3.12
N ALA A 41 22.29 11.04 2.56
CA ALA A 41 23.39 11.63 3.33
C ALA A 41 23.08 13.05 3.83
N ASP A 42 22.43 13.87 2.99
CA ASP A 42 22.01 15.22 3.40
C ASP A 42 20.91 15.15 4.45
N ALA A 43 19.93 14.27 4.26
CA ALA A 43 18.85 14.06 5.24
C ALA A 43 19.42 13.69 6.60
N GLU A 44 20.31 12.70 6.63
CA GLU A 44 20.99 12.26 7.86
C GLU A 44 21.77 13.39 8.53
N ARG A 45 22.49 14.21 7.76
CA ARG A 45 23.21 15.39 8.30
C ARG A 45 22.26 16.38 8.98
N CYS A 46 21.14 16.72 8.35
CA CYS A 46 20.14 17.62 8.94
C CYS A 46 19.54 17.03 10.23
N LEU A 47 19.19 15.74 10.21
CA LEU A 47 18.57 15.07 11.36
C LEU A 47 19.54 14.90 12.54
N LEU A 48 20.83 14.64 12.28
CA LEU A 48 21.86 14.60 13.32
C LEU A 48 22.13 16.00 13.91
N GLU A 49 21.97 17.08 13.13
CA GLU A 49 21.99 18.45 13.67
C GLU A 49 20.78 18.71 14.58
N VAL A 50 19.59 18.22 14.22
CA VAL A 50 18.42 18.29 15.10
C VAL A 50 18.71 17.59 16.42
N LEU A 51 19.24 16.36 16.40
CA LEU A 51 19.59 15.64 17.63
C LEU A 51 20.71 16.30 18.44
N ARG A 52 21.63 17.03 17.81
CA ARG A 52 22.63 17.82 18.55
C ARG A 52 22.01 18.97 19.35
N ARG A 53 20.88 19.52 18.89
CA ARG A 53 20.15 20.61 19.58
C ARG A 53 19.07 20.10 20.53
N GLU A 54 18.42 19.01 20.14
CA GLU A 54 17.35 18.33 20.87
C GLU A 54 17.62 16.81 20.84
N PRO A 55 18.44 16.28 21.78
CA PRO A 55 18.89 14.88 21.76
C PRO A 55 17.78 13.83 21.73
N SER A 56 16.62 14.17 22.27
CA SER A 56 15.46 13.29 22.34
C SER A 56 14.33 13.75 21.40
N ASN A 57 14.64 14.39 20.27
CA ASN A 57 13.62 14.82 19.33
C ASN A 57 13.01 13.59 18.62
N PRO A 58 11.73 13.26 18.88
CA PRO A 58 11.15 11.99 18.46
C PRO A 58 10.98 11.88 16.94
N ASP A 59 10.70 12.99 16.26
CA ASP A 59 10.53 13.02 14.81
C ASP A 59 11.87 12.79 14.10
N ALA A 60 12.95 13.41 14.57
CA ALA A 60 14.28 13.20 14.02
C ALA A 60 14.77 11.75 14.25
N LEU A 61 14.55 11.20 15.45
CA LEU A 61 14.84 9.79 15.75
C LEU A 61 14.06 8.86 14.81
N ASN A 62 12.76 9.08 14.65
CA ASN A 62 11.95 8.27 13.74
C ASN A 62 12.41 8.38 12.28
N LEU A 63 12.77 9.57 11.79
CA LEU A 63 13.27 9.74 10.43
C LEU A 63 14.65 9.08 10.24
N LEU A 64 15.56 9.15 11.22
CA LEU A 64 16.83 8.41 11.18
C LEU A 64 16.61 6.90 11.19
N GLY A 65 15.64 6.42 11.97
CA GLY A 65 15.21 5.02 11.95
C GLY A 65 14.74 4.58 10.56
N LEU A 66 13.95 5.40 9.86
CA LEU A 66 13.52 5.12 8.49
C LEU A 66 14.69 5.10 7.49
N LEU A 67 15.68 5.99 7.64
CA LEU A 67 16.89 5.98 6.82
C LEU A 67 17.74 4.73 7.07
N ALA A 68 17.90 4.32 8.33
CA ALA A 68 18.59 3.09 8.71
C ALA A 68 17.88 1.84 8.16
N TYR A 69 16.54 1.80 8.26
CA TYR A 69 15.71 0.72 7.72
C TYR A 69 15.90 0.59 6.20
N LYS A 70 15.88 1.69 5.45
CA LYS A 70 16.14 1.68 3.99
C LYS A 70 17.52 1.13 3.62
N ARG A 71 18.50 1.28 4.52
CA ARG A 71 19.86 0.73 4.36
C ARG A 71 19.97 -0.70 4.92
N THR A 72 18.86 -1.34 5.29
CA THR A 72 18.78 -2.69 5.87
C THR A 72 19.46 -2.84 7.24
N HIS A 73 19.81 -1.73 7.91
CA HIS A 73 20.33 -1.71 9.27
C HIS A 73 19.17 -1.79 10.28
N TYR A 74 18.49 -2.93 10.31
CA TYR A 74 17.23 -3.10 11.05
C TYR A 74 17.39 -3.01 12.56
N ASP A 75 18.53 -3.42 13.11
CA ASP A 75 18.89 -3.28 14.51
C ASP A 75 18.98 -1.80 14.92
N THR A 76 19.69 -1.01 14.11
CA THR A 76 19.85 0.44 14.29
C THR A 76 18.51 1.14 14.13
N ALA A 77 17.72 0.76 13.12
CA ALA A 77 16.37 1.29 12.92
C ALA A 77 15.47 1.04 14.13
N ALA A 78 15.44 -0.20 14.64
CA ALA A 78 14.65 -0.56 15.81
C ALA A 78 15.08 0.22 17.07
N ALA A 79 16.38 0.49 17.23
CA ALA A 79 16.88 1.31 18.34
C ALA A 79 16.34 2.75 18.26
N TYR A 80 16.45 3.40 17.09
CA TYR A 80 15.92 4.74 16.88
C TYR A 80 14.40 4.83 17.08
N PHE A 81 13.63 3.87 16.56
CA PHE A 81 12.17 3.87 16.75
C PHE A 81 11.76 3.69 18.22
N LYS A 82 12.49 2.87 18.98
CA LYS A 82 12.25 2.71 20.43
C LYS A 82 12.55 4.00 21.19
N GLU A 83 13.65 4.69 20.85
CA GLU A 83 14.00 5.96 21.47
C GLU A 83 12.99 7.07 21.11
N ALA A 84 12.49 7.08 19.86
CA ALA A 84 11.42 7.98 19.43
C ALA A 84 10.14 7.77 20.25
N LEU A 85 9.76 6.51 20.52
CA LEU A 85 8.60 6.17 21.36
C LEU A 85 8.81 6.55 22.83
N GLN A 86 10.02 6.40 23.36
CA GLN A 86 10.36 6.77 24.74
C GLN A 86 10.30 8.30 24.95
N SER A 87 10.65 9.08 23.93
CA SER A 87 10.73 10.54 24.00
C SER A 87 9.45 11.27 23.56
N GLY A 88 8.76 10.76 22.54
CA GLY A 88 7.56 11.38 21.94
C GLY A 88 6.23 10.76 22.35
N GLY A 89 6.25 9.63 23.06
CA GLY A 89 5.04 8.89 23.45
C GLY A 89 4.51 7.94 22.38
N GLU A 90 3.30 7.41 22.61
CA GLU A 90 2.67 6.39 21.76
C GLU A 90 2.12 6.98 20.45
N VAL A 91 2.99 7.11 19.44
CA VAL A 91 2.62 7.51 18.08
C VAL A 91 2.45 6.27 17.19
N ALA A 92 1.30 6.17 16.50
CA ALA A 92 0.96 5.01 15.66
C ALA A 92 2.01 4.73 14.58
N ASP A 93 2.49 5.77 13.90
CA ASP A 93 3.53 5.66 12.87
C ASP A 93 4.83 5.08 13.42
N PHE A 94 5.27 5.53 14.60
CA PHE A 94 6.52 5.05 15.20
C PHE A 94 6.40 3.58 15.61
N ARG A 95 5.22 3.16 16.07
CA ARG A 95 4.90 1.75 16.35
C ARG A 95 4.94 0.90 15.08
N ALA A 96 4.31 1.37 14.00
CA ALA A 96 4.35 0.66 12.72
C ALA A 96 5.78 0.56 12.16
N ASN A 97 6.55 1.64 12.25
CA ASN A 97 7.94 1.65 11.81
C ASN A 97 8.83 0.70 12.63
N LEU A 98 8.62 0.63 13.94
CA LEU A 98 9.24 -0.39 14.79
C LEU A 98 8.86 -1.80 14.35
N GLY A 99 7.59 -2.03 14.00
CA GLY A 99 7.12 -3.30 13.45
C GLY A 99 7.90 -3.72 12.19
N MET A 100 8.10 -2.80 11.24
CA MET A 100 8.90 -3.07 10.03
C MET A 100 10.34 -3.46 10.37
N ALA A 101 11.00 -2.75 11.27
CA ALA A 101 12.36 -3.08 11.67
C ALA A 101 12.44 -4.45 12.37
N LEU A 102 11.45 -4.80 13.19
CA LEU A 102 11.37 -6.11 13.84
C LEU A 102 11.12 -7.24 12.84
N GLU A 103 10.32 -7.00 11.80
CA GLU A 103 10.12 -7.93 10.68
C GLU A 103 11.43 -8.18 9.94
N GLY A 104 12.20 -7.13 9.62
CA GLY A 104 13.54 -7.26 9.03
C GLY A 104 14.55 -8.03 9.91
N LEU A 105 14.32 -8.07 11.23
CA LEU A 105 15.08 -8.88 12.19
C LEU A 105 14.48 -10.28 12.42
N SER A 106 13.46 -10.68 11.66
CA SER A 106 12.70 -11.93 11.82
C SER A 106 12.06 -12.10 13.20
N ARG A 107 11.82 -11.01 13.94
CA ARG A 107 11.15 -11.00 15.25
C ARG A 107 9.63 -10.87 15.08
N LEU A 108 9.02 -11.82 14.37
CA LEU A 108 7.65 -11.71 13.87
C LEU A 108 6.61 -11.46 14.97
N ARG A 109 6.71 -12.14 16.12
CA ARG A 109 5.81 -11.93 17.28
C ARG A 109 5.88 -10.52 17.85
N ASP A 110 7.07 -9.91 17.87
CA ASP A 110 7.23 -8.54 18.35
C ASP A 110 6.73 -7.53 17.31
N ALA A 111 6.95 -7.82 16.02
CA ALA A 111 6.42 -7.03 14.91
C ALA A 111 4.88 -7.01 14.92
N GLU A 112 4.25 -8.17 15.14
CA GLU A 112 2.79 -8.29 15.25
C GLU A 112 2.26 -7.40 16.39
N GLN A 113 2.87 -7.48 17.57
CA GLN A 113 2.47 -6.63 18.71
C GLN A 113 2.61 -5.14 18.39
N ALA A 114 3.68 -4.75 17.68
CA ALA A 114 3.89 -3.37 17.27
C ALA A 114 2.82 -2.90 16.28
N TYR A 115 2.47 -3.71 15.26
CA TYR A 115 1.40 -3.40 14.31
C TYR A 115 0.03 -3.35 14.98
N ARG A 116 -0.30 -4.30 15.86
CA ARG A 116 -1.55 -4.28 16.64
C ARG A 116 -1.64 -3.04 17.52
N ARG A 117 -0.51 -2.58 18.08
CA ARG A 117 -0.48 -1.33 18.85
C ARG A 117 -0.69 -0.10 17.96
N ALA A 118 -0.09 -0.06 16.76
CA ALA A 118 -0.34 1.00 15.78
C ALA A 118 -1.82 1.07 15.38
N ILE A 119 -2.44 -0.08 15.11
CA ILE A 119 -3.88 -0.21 14.83
C ILE A 119 -4.72 0.30 16.00
N ALA A 120 -4.38 -0.03 17.25
CA ALA A 120 -5.14 0.44 18.40
C ALA A 120 -5.06 1.97 18.58
N LEU A 121 -3.96 2.60 18.16
CA LEU A 121 -3.75 4.05 18.24
C LEU A 121 -4.47 4.80 17.11
N ASN A 122 -4.58 4.20 15.92
CA ASN A 122 -5.32 4.76 14.80
C ASN A 122 -6.01 3.63 14.00
N PRO A 123 -7.24 3.25 14.39
CA PRO A 123 -7.92 2.08 13.82
C PRO A 123 -8.41 2.27 12.38
N ALA A 124 -8.54 3.53 11.93
CA ALA A 124 -9.01 3.88 10.59
C ALA A 124 -7.90 3.86 9.52
N GLU A 125 -6.63 3.83 9.94
CA GLU A 125 -5.50 3.79 9.01
C GLU A 125 -5.35 2.39 8.39
N LEU A 126 -5.69 2.29 7.12
CA LEU A 126 -5.66 1.06 6.33
C LEU A 126 -4.27 0.42 6.32
N ARG A 127 -3.22 1.24 6.19
CA ARG A 127 -1.84 0.77 6.06
C ARG A 127 -1.43 -0.18 7.17
N TYR A 128 -1.78 0.11 8.43
CA TYR A 128 -1.35 -0.73 9.55
C TYR A 128 -1.98 -2.12 9.50
N ARG A 129 -3.21 -2.23 8.98
CA ARG A 129 -3.86 -3.53 8.74
C ARG A 129 -3.17 -4.29 7.63
N LEU A 130 -2.84 -3.62 6.53
CA LEU A 130 -2.13 -4.25 5.41
C LEU A 130 -0.77 -4.80 5.85
N MET A 131 -0.02 -4.04 6.67
CA MET A 131 1.25 -4.50 7.26
C MET A 131 1.07 -5.74 8.15
N LEU A 132 0.04 -5.75 9.00
CA LEU A 132 -0.28 -6.90 9.83
C LEU A 132 -0.66 -8.14 8.99
N LEU A 133 -1.53 -7.97 7.98
CA LEU A 133 -1.95 -9.07 7.12
C LEU A 133 -0.78 -9.65 6.31
N PHE A 134 0.12 -8.79 5.83
CA PHE A 134 1.32 -9.22 5.14
C PHE A 134 2.24 -10.04 6.07
N LEU A 135 2.51 -9.54 7.27
CA LEU A 135 3.30 -10.24 8.29
C LEU A 135 2.71 -11.62 8.62
N LEU A 136 1.41 -11.69 8.91
CA LEU A 136 0.73 -12.94 9.26
C LEU A 136 0.73 -13.95 8.10
N GLY A 137 0.72 -13.49 6.86
CA GLY A 137 0.84 -14.36 5.68
C GLY A 137 2.24 -14.96 5.50
N GLN A 138 3.27 -14.40 6.13
CA GLN A 138 4.65 -14.90 6.08
C GLN A 138 5.03 -15.75 7.30
N ASP A 139 4.30 -15.63 8.41
CA ASP A 139 4.59 -16.39 9.62
C ASP A 139 4.01 -17.80 9.54
N VAL A 140 4.90 -18.81 9.44
CA VAL A 140 4.53 -20.23 9.45
C VAL A 140 3.82 -20.68 10.73
N ALA A 141 3.92 -19.93 11.82
CA ALA A 141 3.17 -20.18 13.05
C ALA A 141 1.71 -19.71 12.97
N THR A 142 1.37 -18.84 12.02
CA THR A 142 0.00 -18.38 11.81
C THR A 142 -0.82 -19.46 11.14
N SER A 143 -1.90 -19.89 11.79
CA SER A 143 -2.81 -20.87 11.19
C SER A 143 -3.62 -20.24 10.04
N PRO A 144 -3.98 -21.00 9.00
CA PRO A 144 -4.85 -20.50 7.93
C PRO A 144 -6.17 -19.91 8.44
N ALA A 145 -6.76 -20.49 9.49
CA ALA A 145 -7.98 -19.99 10.12
C ALA A 145 -7.78 -18.63 10.79
N ALA A 146 -6.65 -18.41 11.49
CA ALA A 146 -6.32 -17.13 12.10
C ALA A 146 -6.06 -16.06 11.02
N LEU A 147 -5.35 -16.43 9.96
CA LEU A 147 -5.11 -15.55 8.81
C LEU A 147 -6.42 -15.11 8.16
N LEU A 148 -7.33 -16.05 7.88
CA LEU A 148 -8.66 -15.77 7.33
C LEU A 148 -9.48 -14.86 8.25
N ALA A 149 -9.44 -15.09 9.56
CA ALA A 149 -10.16 -14.27 10.53
C ALA A 149 -9.68 -12.82 10.51
N GLU A 150 -8.36 -12.57 10.45
CA GLU A 150 -7.82 -11.21 10.38
C GLU A 150 -8.17 -10.52 9.05
N HIS A 151 -8.15 -11.24 7.91
CA HIS A 151 -8.60 -10.70 6.62
C HIS A 151 -10.07 -10.28 6.63
N ARG A 152 -10.95 -11.12 7.19
CA ARG A 152 -12.37 -10.80 7.32
C ARG A 152 -12.60 -9.62 8.26
N ARG A 153 -11.82 -9.53 9.34
CA ARG A 153 -11.87 -8.40 10.27
C ARG A 153 -11.48 -7.09 9.57
N PHE A 154 -10.36 -7.10 8.85
CA PHE A 154 -9.92 -5.98 8.02
C PHE A 154 -11.02 -5.53 7.05
N ALA A 155 -11.57 -6.47 6.29
CA ALA A 155 -12.61 -6.17 5.31
C ALA A 155 -13.86 -5.59 5.98
N THR A 156 -14.37 -6.24 7.03
CA THR A 156 -15.60 -5.81 7.72
C THR A 156 -15.44 -4.43 8.37
N GLU A 157 -14.28 -4.15 8.97
CA GLU A 157 -14.07 -2.90 9.72
C GLU A 157 -13.76 -1.70 8.80
N LEU A 158 -13.07 -1.91 7.66
CA LEU A 158 -12.54 -0.79 6.87
C LEU A 158 -12.96 -0.75 5.39
N VAL A 159 -13.41 -1.86 4.81
CA VAL A 159 -13.59 -1.97 3.35
C VAL A 159 -15.05 -2.20 2.98
N ASP A 160 -15.69 -3.22 3.53
CA ASP A 160 -17.07 -3.60 3.24
C ASP A 160 -18.13 -2.53 3.57
N PRO A 161 -17.92 -1.57 4.51
CA PRO A 161 -18.87 -0.47 4.71
C PRO A 161 -18.96 0.53 3.54
N VAL A 162 -18.06 0.46 2.56
CA VAL A 162 -18.07 1.35 1.39
C VAL A 162 -19.31 1.08 0.51
N PRO A 163 -20.07 2.11 0.10
CA PRO A 163 -21.24 1.93 -0.77
C PRO A 163 -20.87 1.28 -2.11
N GLN A 164 -21.66 0.29 -2.51
CA GLN A 164 -21.42 -0.49 -3.72
C GLN A 164 -22.26 0.01 -4.91
N GLY A 165 -21.67 -0.02 -6.10
CA GLY A 165 -22.38 0.15 -7.36
C GLY A 165 -23.25 -1.06 -7.71
N SER A 166 -24.23 -0.85 -8.58
CA SER A 166 -25.09 -1.91 -9.14
C SER A 166 -25.01 -1.91 -10.66
N PHE A 167 -25.31 -3.07 -11.26
CA PHE A 167 -25.23 -3.28 -12.71
C PHE A 167 -26.56 -3.86 -13.23
N PRO A 168 -27.04 -3.41 -14.41
CA PRO A 168 -28.25 -3.94 -15.00
C PRO A 168 -28.02 -5.37 -15.55
N ALA A 169 -28.97 -6.27 -15.31
CA ALA A 169 -28.90 -7.67 -15.76
C ALA A 169 -28.75 -7.82 -17.28
N ALA A 170 -29.32 -6.89 -18.06
CA ALA A 170 -29.25 -6.88 -19.52
C ALA A 170 -27.82 -6.87 -20.08
N ARG A 171 -26.83 -6.44 -19.28
CA ARG A 171 -25.43 -6.39 -19.67
C ARG A 171 -24.78 -7.76 -19.92
N PHE A 172 -25.42 -8.82 -19.44
CA PHE A 172 -24.97 -10.22 -19.60
C PHE A 172 -25.91 -11.03 -20.51
N ALA A 173 -26.75 -10.36 -21.31
CA ALA A 173 -27.72 -11.03 -22.17
C ALA A 173 -27.07 -11.81 -23.33
N ASP A 174 -25.93 -11.34 -23.83
CA ASP A 174 -25.18 -11.98 -24.90
C ASP A 174 -23.87 -12.58 -24.35
N PRO A 175 -23.74 -13.90 -24.24
CA PRO A 175 -22.53 -14.56 -23.77
C PRO A 175 -21.40 -14.59 -24.82
N GLU A 176 -21.69 -14.38 -26.10
CA GLU A 176 -20.72 -14.49 -27.20
C GLU A 176 -20.09 -13.15 -27.57
N ARG A 177 -20.55 -12.05 -26.96
CA ARG A 177 -19.99 -10.72 -27.22
C ARG A 177 -18.54 -10.65 -26.75
N ARG A 178 -17.79 -9.75 -27.39
CA ARG A 178 -16.46 -9.35 -26.92
C ARG A 178 -16.53 -8.80 -25.48
N LEU A 179 -15.70 -9.32 -24.60
CA LEU A 179 -15.64 -8.93 -23.19
C LEU A 179 -14.60 -7.83 -22.96
N ARG A 180 -14.95 -6.84 -22.13
CA ARG A 180 -14.03 -5.79 -21.68
C ARG A 180 -13.37 -6.20 -20.38
N ILE A 181 -12.07 -6.45 -20.42
CA ILE A 181 -11.26 -6.85 -19.26
C ILE A 181 -10.39 -5.68 -18.82
N GLY A 182 -10.51 -5.28 -17.56
CA GLY A 182 -9.62 -4.32 -16.93
C GLY A 182 -8.54 -5.03 -16.11
N TYR A 183 -7.28 -4.71 -16.31
CA TYR A 183 -6.19 -5.11 -15.42
C TYR A 183 -5.72 -3.89 -14.62
N LEU A 184 -5.76 -4.00 -13.30
CA LEU A 184 -5.39 -2.95 -12.37
C LEU A 184 -4.09 -3.34 -11.66
N SER A 185 -3.05 -2.52 -11.77
CA SER A 185 -1.77 -2.80 -11.09
C SER A 185 -0.92 -1.56 -10.86
N GLY A 186 -0.18 -1.56 -9.75
CA GLY A 186 0.93 -0.64 -9.51
C GLY A 186 2.23 -1.08 -10.19
N ASP A 187 2.24 -2.30 -10.72
CA ASP A 187 3.44 -3.03 -11.10
C ASP A 187 3.53 -3.33 -12.60
N PHE A 188 2.91 -2.49 -13.43
CA PHE A 188 3.18 -2.46 -14.86
C PHE A 188 4.54 -1.79 -15.15
N ARG A 189 5.60 -2.39 -14.63
CA ARG A 189 7.02 -2.00 -14.67
C ARG A 189 7.88 -3.25 -14.47
N MET A 190 9.19 -3.13 -14.36
CA MET A 190 10.09 -4.23 -14.00
C MET A 190 9.76 -4.73 -12.59
N HIS A 191 8.87 -5.72 -12.53
CA HIS A 191 8.33 -6.31 -11.32
C HIS A 191 7.85 -7.74 -11.59
N ALA A 192 7.72 -8.56 -10.54
CA ALA A 192 7.30 -9.97 -10.66
C ALA A 192 5.98 -10.12 -11.46
N VAL A 193 5.00 -9.25 -11.22
CA VAL A 193 3.70 -9.23 -11.93
C VAL A 193 3.88 -9.14 -13.44
N ALA A 194 4.85 -8.33 -13.91
CA ALA A 194 5.02 -8.08 -15.33
C ALA A 194 5.36 -9.36 -16.11
N PHE A 195 6.21 -10.21 -15.55
CA PHE A 195 6.67 -11.44 -16.21
C PHE A 195 5.55 -12.45 -16.48
N PHE A 196 4.44 -12.39 -15.75
CA PHE A 196 3.29 -13.27 -15.95
C PHE A 196 2.19 -12.63 -16.81
N ILE A 197 1.98 -11.32 -16.67
CA ILE A 197 0.86 -10.64 -17.33
C ILE A 197 1.22 -10.18 -18.74
N GLU A 198 2.45 -9.74 -18.98
CA GLU A 198 2.91 -9.32 -20.31
C GLU A 198 2.70 -10.39 -21.39
N PRO A 199 3.13 -11.67 -21.22
CA PRO A 199 2.88 -12.70 -22.22
C PRO A 199 1.39 -13.03 -22.40
N LEU A 200 0.58 -12.95 -21.33
CA LEU A 200 -0.86 -13.16 -21.41
C LEU A 200 -1.53 -12.09 -22.29
N LEU A 201 -1.16 -10.82 -22.10
CA LEU A 201 -1.68 -9.74 -22.92
C LEU A 201 -1.23 -9.85 -24.38
N ALA A 202 0.01 -10.29 -24.62
CA ALA A 202 0.52 -10.51 -25.97
C ALA A 202 -0.21 -11.64 -26.71
N ALA A 203 -0.56 -12.71 -26.01
CA ALA A 203 -1.21 -13.90 -26.58
C ALA A 203 -2.75 -13.83 -26.63
N ARG A 204 -3.37 -12.76 -26.12
CA ARG A 204 -4.82 -12.67 -26.00
C ARG A 204 -5.53 -12.76 -27.36
N ASP A 205 -6.69 -13.40 -27.38
CA ASP A 205 -7.60 -13.32 -28.50
C ASP A 205 -8.27 -11.94 -28.55
N ARG A 206 -7.87 -11.12 -29.52
CA ARG A 206 -8.40 -9.77 -29.72
C ARG A 206 -9.83 -9.75 -30.25
N ALA A 207 -10.34 -10.84 -30.82
CA ALA A 207 -11.73 -10.94 -31.24
C ALA A 207 -12.65 -11.16 -30.03
N ALA A 208 -12.20 -11.96 -29.05
CA ALA A 208 -12.95 -12.27 -27.83
C ALA A 208 -12.77 -11.22 -26.72
N PHE A 209 -11.62 -10.54 -26.64
CA PHE A 209 -11.28 -9.66 -25.52
C PHE A 209 -10.82 -8.26 -25.94
N GLU A 210 -11.35 -7.24 -25.26
CA GLU A 210 -10.88 -5.86 -25.29
C GLU A 210 -10.22 -5.54 -23.94
N VAL A 211 -8.95 -5.14 -23.96
CA VAL A 211 -8.14 -4.99 -22.74
C VAL A 211 -7.87 -3.54 -22.39
N PHE A 212 -8.20 -3.20 -21.15
CA PHE A 212 -7.89 -1.94 -20.49
C PHE A 212 -6.84 -2.19 -19.41
N CYS A 213 -5.78 -1.38 -19.38
CA CYS A 213 -4.79 -1.40 -18.30
C CYS A 213 -4.87 -0.11 -17.49
N TYR A 214 -5.02 -0.25 -16.18
CA TYR A 214 -5.09 0.84 -15.20
C TYR A 214 -3.85 0.81 -14.32
N GLN A 215 -2.91 1.72 -14.59
CA GLN A 215 -1.68 1.85 -13.84
C GLN A 215 -1.91 2.69 -12.58
N THR A 216 -1.63 2.13 -11.39
CA THR A 216 -1.73 2.87 -10.11
C THR A 216 -0.38 3.36 -9.60
N GLY A 217 0.73 2.82 -10.11
CA GLY A 217 2.09 3.20 -9.76
C GLY A 217 2.57 4.42 -10.53
N ALA A 218 3.50 5.18 -9.95
CA ALA A 218 4.07 6.39 -10.56
C ALA A 218 5.35 6.13 -11.37
N GLU A 219 5.93 4.92 -11.25
CA GLU A 219 7.16 4.53 -11.94
C GLU A 219 6.85 4.04 -13.36
N ALA A 220 7.69 4.42 -14.32
CA ALA A 220 7.61 3.96 -15.69
C ALA A 220 8.99 3.52 -16.17
N ASP A 221 9.03 2.36 -16.84
CA ASP A 221 10.24 1.81 -17.46
C ASP A 221 9.91 1.10 -18.79
N GLU A 222 10.85 0.30 -19.29
CA GLU A 222 10.70 -0.45 -20.53
C GLU A 222 9.54 -1.47 -20.51
N HIS A 223 9.22 -2.06 -19.36
CA HIS A 223 8.05 -2.94 -19.24
C HIS A 223 6.76 -2.12 -19.32
N THR A 224 6.71 -0.94 -18.71
CA THR A 224 5.57 -0.03 -18.84
C THR A 224 5.29 0.32 -20.30
N ALA A 225 6.34 0.61 -21.08
CA ALA A 225 6.20 0.88 -22.51
C ALA A 225 5.64 -0.31 -23.29
N ARG A 226 6.08 -1.53 -22.96
CA ARG A 226 5.55 -2.78 -23.56
C ARG A 226 4.09 -3.01 -23.20
N PHE A 227 3.71 -2.86 -21.94
CA PHE A 227 2.31 -2.94 -21.52
C PHE A 227 1.42 -1.96 -22.27
N ARG A 228 1.85 -0.70 -22.40
CA ARG A 228 1.13 0.33 -23.13
C ARG A 228 0.94 -0.01 -24.61
N ALA A 229 1.93 -0.63 -25.25
CA ALA A 229 1.83 -1.09 -26.62
C ALA A 229 0.92 -2.33 -26.77
N LEU A 230 0.85 -3.17 -25.74
CA LEU A 230 0.01 -4.36 -25.73
C LEU A 230 -1.46 -4.05 -25.44
N ALA A 231 -1.77 -3.14 -24.52
CA ALA A 231 -3.14 -2.80 -24.14
C ALA A 231 -3.94 -2.19 -25.31
N ASP A 232 -5.26 -2.44 -25.36
CA ASP A 232 -6.13 -1.70 -26.28
C ASP A 232 -6.35 -0.27 -25.76
N HIS A 233 -6.45 -0.13 -24.42
CA HIS A 233 -6.57 1.15 -23.73
C HIS A 233 -5.64 1.22 -22.52
N TRP A 234 -4.90 2.32 -22.39
CA TRP A 234 -3.97 2.56 -21.31
C TRP A 234 -4.37 3.78 -20.50
N HIS A 235 -4.50 3.61 -19.18
CA HIS A 235 -4.89 4.68 -18.26
C HIS A 235 -3.92 4.75 -17.09
N ASP A 236 -3.21 5.88 -16.97
CA ASP A 236 -2.58 6.25 -15.70
C ASP A 236 -3.67 6.77 -14.76
N VAL A 237 -3.88 6.04 -13.67
CA VAL A 237 -4.86 6.36 -12.63
C VAL A 237 -4.18 6.61 -11.28
N SER A 238 -2.85 6.79 -11.26
CA SER A 238 -2.06 6.97 -10.03
C SER A 238 -2.50 8.19 -9.20
N SER A 239 -3.02 9.23 -9.87
CA SER A 239 -3.47 10.48 -9.24
C SER A 239 -4.97 10.52 -8.90
N LEU A 240 -5.77 9.58 -9.40
CA LEU A 240 -7.22 9.59 -9.20
C LEU A 240 -7.59 9.17 -7.77
N ALA A 241 -8.60 9.83 -7.19
CA ALA A 241 -9.26 9.34 -6.00
C ALA A 241 -10.04 8.04 -6.29
N ASP A 242 -10.32 7.26 -5.26
CA ASP A 242 -10.99 5.95 -5.43
C ASP A 242 -12.40 6.05 -6.03
N ASP A 243 -13.14 7.11 -5.71
CA ASP A 243 -14.45 7.39 -6.31
C ASP A 243 -14.34 7.70 -7.82
N GLU A 244 -13.34 8.50 -8.19
CA GLU A 244 -13.08 8.90 -9.58
C GLU A 244 -12.63 7.71 -10.41
N PHE A 245 -11.71 6.91 -9.88
CA PHE A 245 -11.27 5.67 -10.53
C PHE A 245 -12.45 4.70 -10.69
N ALA A 246 -13.27 4.51 -9.66
CA ALA A 246 -14.44 3.65 -9.75
C ALA A 246 -15.46 4.14 -10.80
N ALA A 247 -15.65 5.47 -10.91
CA ALA A 247 -16.51 6.06 -11.94
C ALA A 247 -15.93 5.88 -13.35
N LEU A 248 -14.62 6.05 -13.52
CA LEU A 248 -13.92 5.83 -14.78
C LEU A 248 -14.11 4.40 -15.29
N VAL A 249 -13.85 3.40 -14.44
CA VAL A 249 -14.03 1.97 -14.78
C VAL A 249 -15.48 1.68 -15.18
N ARG A 250 -16.47 2.27 -14.48
CA ARG A 250 -17.88 2.14 -14.86
C ARG A 250 -18.17 2.75 -16.23
N SER A 251 -17.60 3.92 -16.52
CA SER A 251 -17.78 4.61 -17.80
C SER A 251 -17.17 3.85 -18.99
N HIS A 252 -16.12 3.07 -18.76
CA HIS A 252 -15.55 2.16 -19.75
C HIS A 252 -16.36 0.87 -19.91
N GLU A 253 -17.35 0.66 -19.03
CA GLU A 253 -18.15 -0.56 -18.98
C GLU A 253 -17.26 -1.81 -18.93
N ILE A 254 -16.32 -1.84 -17.99
CA ILE A 254 -15.50 -3.03 -17.73
C ILE A 254 -16.37 -4.16 -17.19
N ASP A 255 -16.30 -5.33 -17.82
CA ASP A 255 -17.08 -6.51 -17.45
C ASP A 255 -16.37 -7.32 -16.36
N VAL A 256 -15.06 -7.51 -16.52
CA VAL A 256 -14.20 -8.19 -15.54
C VAL A 256 -13.05 -7.26 -15.17
N LEU A 257 -12.97 -6.87 -13.89
CA LEU A 257 -11.83 -6.13 -13.36
C LEU A 257 -10.93 -7.06 -12.55
N VAL A 258 -9.70 -7.24 -13.04
CA VAL A 258 -8.67 -8.07 -12.43
C VAL A 258 -7.72 -7.18 -11.64
N ASP A 259 -7.77 -7.32 -10.31
CA ASP A 259 -6.82 -6.74 -9.39
C ASP A 259 -5.54 -7.59 -9.32
N LEU A 260 -4.43 -7.02 -9.77
CA LEU A 260 -3.11 -7.64 -9.78
C LEU A 260 -2.23 -7.19 -8.61
N ALA A 261 -2.74 -6.34 -7.72
CA ALA A 261 -2.02 -5.89 -6.52
C ALA A 261 -2.52 -6.61 -5.27
N GLY A 262 -3.83 -6.88 -5.19
CA GLY A 262 -4.47 -7.43 -4.00
C GLY A 262 -4.29 -6.49 -2.81
N LEU A 263 -3.71 -6.95 -1.71
CA LEU A 263 -3.47 -6.15 -0.50
C LEU A 263 -2.02 -5.61 -0.38
N THR A 264 -1.26 -5.62 -1.49
CA THR A 264 0.12 -5.11 -1.52
C THR A 264 0.21 -3.61 -1.83
N THR A 265 1.43 -3.08 -1.96
CA THR A 265 1.67 -1.67 -2.28
C THR A 265 1.04 -1.28 -3.62
N GLY A 266 0.37 -0.13 -3.69
CA GLY A 266 -0.27 0.33 -4.92
C GLY A 266 -1.67 -0.26 -5.17
N ASN A 267 -2.21 -1.02 -4.21
CA ASN A 267 -3.59 -1.50 -4.28
C ASN A 267 -4.62 -0.35 -4.34
N ARG A 268 -5.82 -0.69 -4.82
CA ARG A 268 -7.01 0.18 -4.78
C ARG A 268 -8.20 -0.53 -4.14
N VAL A 269 -7.96 -1.22 -3.01
CA VAL A 269 -8.97 -2.07 -2.37
C VAL A 269 -10.26 -1.29 -2.04
N LEU A 270 -10.17 -0.02 -1.65
CA LEU A 270 -11.33 0.83 -1.39
C LEU A 270 -12.07 1.22 -2.67
N ALA A 271 -11.38 1.40 -3.81
CA ALA A 271 -12.06 1.61 -5.08
C ALA A 271 -12.78 0.34 -5.55
N LEU A 272 -12.15 -0.83 -5.39
CA LEU A 272 -12.77 -2.13 -5.67
C LEU A 272 -13.99 -2.39 -4.77
N ALA A 273 -13.95 -1.92 -3.51
CA ALA A 273 -15.09 -2.00 -2.59
C ALA A 273 -16.34 -1.29 -3.12
N ARG A 274 -16.17 -0.25 -3.97
CA ARG A 274 -17.28 0.47 -4.64
C ARG A 274 -17.92 -0.33 -5.78
N ARG A 275 -17.46 -1.55 -6.02
CA ARG A 275 -17.92 -2.45 -7.09
C ARG A 275 -17.98 -1.75 -8.47
N PRO A 276 -16.85 -1.25 -9.00
CA PRO A 276 -16.79 -0.56 -10.29
C PRO A 276 -16.97 -1.47 -11.52
N ALA A 277 -16.79 -2.77 -11.37
CA ALA A 277 -17.12 -3.78 -12.37
C ALA A 277 -18.04 -4.84 -11.76
N PRO A 278 -18.87 -5.51 -12.58
CA PRO A 278 -19.82 -6.50 -12.08
C PRO A 278 -19.15 -7.79 -11.63
N VAL A 279 -18.02 -8.16 -12.24
CA VAL A 279 -17.14 -9.25 -11.82
C VAL A 279 -15.78 -8.66 -11.46
N GLN A 280 -15.35 -8.89 -10.22
CA GLN A 280 -14.05 -8.46 -9.71
C GLN A 280 -13.24 -9.65 -9.24
N VAL A 281 -11.98 -9.70 -9.67
CA VAL A 281 -11.12 -10.87 -9.51
C VAL A 281 -9.80 -10.44 -8.90
N SER A 282 -9.33 -11.13 -7.87
CA SER A 282 -7.95 -11.01 -7.38
C SER A 282 -7.07 -12.06 -8.05
N TYR A 283 -5.89 -11.66 -8.53
CA TYR A 283 -4.94 -12.60 -9.11
C TYR A 283 -3.49 -12.16 -8.88
N LEU A 284 -2.61 -13.14 -8.66
CA LEU A 284 -1.14 -13.03 -8.69
C LEU A 284 -0.49 -12.19 -7.58
N GLY A 285 -0.82 -10.90 -7.45
CA GLY A 285 -0.07 -9.95 -6.62
C GLY A 285 -0.17 -10.18 -5.11
N TYR A 286 -1.22 -10.85 -4.65
CA TYR A 286 -1.42 -11.17 -3.25
C TYR A 286 -1.74 -12.66 -3.08
N LEU A 287 -1.01 -13.32 -2.19
CA LEU A 287 -0.99 -14.79 -2.09
C LEU A 287 -2.02 -15.36 -1.11
N ALA A 288 -2.89 -14.52 -0.54
CA ALA A 288 -3.95 -14.91 0.37
C ALA A 288 -5.32 -14.37 -0.10
N THR A 289 -6.39 -14.76 0.59
CA THR A 289 -7.70 -14.13 0.42
C THR A 289 -7.63 -12.63 0.68
N THR A 290 -8.40 -11.81 -0.02
CA THR A 290 -8.53 -10.39 0.35
C THR A 290 -9.46 -10.21 1.55
N GLY A 291 -10.35 -11.17 1.82
CA GLY A 291 -11.42 -11.07 2.81
C GLY A 291 -12.56 -10.12 2.42
N VAL A 292 -12.44 -9.38 1.32
CA VAL A 292 -13.33 -8.30 0.89
C VAL A 292 -14.51 -8.86 0.10
N LYS A 293 -15.75 -8.49 0.47
CA LYS A 293 -16.96 -9.01 -0.19
C LYS A 293 -17.14 -8.57 -1.63
N ALA A 294 -16.56 -7.43 -1.99
CA ALA A 294 -16.64 -6.92 -3.35
C ALA A 294 -15.75 -7.68 -4.33
N ILE A 295 -14.80 -8.49 -3.86
CA ILE A 295 -13.98 -9.36 -4.71
C ILE A 295 -14.70 -10.71 -4.86
N ASP A 296 -15.16 -11.01 -6.07
CA ASP A 296 -16.01 -12.17 -6.33
C ASP A 296 -15.20 -13.47 -6.46
N TYR A 297 -14.02 -13.38 -7.08
CA TYR A 297 -13.18 -14.55 -7.37
C TYR A 297 -11.70 -14.31 -7.06
N ARG A 298 -10.99 -15.41 -6.81
CA ARG A 298 -9.53 -15.48 -6.86
C ARG A 298 -9.15 -16.48 -7.94
N ILE A 299 -8.28 -16.09 -8.87
CA ILE A 299 -7.69 -17.04 -9.83
C ILE A 299 -6.58 -17.78 -9.11
N THR A 300 -6.68 -19.11 -9.12
CA THR A 300 -5.75 -20.04 -8.48
C THR A 300 -5.81 -21.40 -9.19
N ASP A 301 -5.13 -22.40 -8.66
CA ASP A 301 -5.13 -23.77 -9.15
C ASP A 301 -5.26 -24.79 -8.01
N ALA A 302 -5.50 -26.05 -8.38
CA ALA A 302 -5.76 -27.13 -7.42
C ALA A 302 -4.52 -27.56 -6.60
N LEU A 303 -3.32 -27.11 -6.97
CA LEU A 303 -2.10 -27.36 -6.21
C LEU A 303 -1.87 -26.26 -5.17
N ALA A 304 -2.08 -25.00 -5.56
CA ALA A 304 -1.92 -23.85 -4.68
C ALA A 304 -3.05 -23.75 -3.65
N ASP A 305 -4.30 -23.94 -4.07
CA ASP A 305 -5.50 -23.90 -3.22
C ASP A 305 -6.33 -25.20 -3.42
N PRO A 306 -5.93 -26.33 -2.81
CA PRO A 306 -6.64 -27.60 -2.95
C PRO A 306 -8.02 -27.55 -2.27
N PRO A 307 -8.98 -28.41 -2.68
CA PRO A 307 -10.26 -28.52 -1.99
C PRO A 307 -10.10 -28.98 -0.53
N GLY A 308 -10.66 -28.23 0.42
CA GLY A 308 -10.65 -28.53 1.87
C GLY A 308 -10.16 -27.36 2.70
#